data_AF-A0A5N6E0B3-F1
#
_entry.id   AF-A0A5N6E0B3-F1
#
_cell.length_a   1.000
_cell.length_b   1.000
_cell.length_c   1.000
_cell.angle_alpha   90.00
_cell.angle_beta   90.00
_cell.angle_gamma   90.00
#
_symmetry.space_group_name_H-M   'P 1'
#
loop_
_entity.id
_entity.type
_entity.pdbx_description
1 polymer ?
#
loop_
_entity_poly.entity_id
_entity_poly.type
_entity_poly.pdbx_seq_one_letter_code
_entity_poly.pdbx_strand_id
1 'polypeptide(L)'
;MMEAYGSSFKFYSLGTDEQIHEFELYLESKAKKAQGPFLQAFANVDVLDIADIVVTSLTKSFNGYADLLAGSVVLNPNSRYYTSLKTSLGDSYTSDLYVNDAIQLAINSRDFLQRAAQLNSTAEYLADYLHPFASDPFGVVNAVHYPKKSTSVQRYKARMRQATDDFTPGYGCILTVESASVFFDNLDVRKGPSLGAHITLAQPYVQMVLQKQKKWAASHGLRETIVRS
;
A
#
# COMPACT_ATOMS: atom_id res chain seq x y z
N MET A 1 -6.47 12.25 32.42
CA MET A 1 -7.84 12.16 31.89
C MET A 1 -7.70 11.69 30.46
N MET A 2 -7.56 10.37 30.25
CA MET A 2 -7.45 9.74 28.93
C MET A 2 -8.86 9.38 28.49
N GLU A 3 -9.40 10.08 27.49
CA GLU A 3 -10.60 9.61 26.81
C GLU A 3 -10.23 8.35 26.03
N ALA A 4 -10.65 7.21 26.58
CA ALA A 4 -10.62 5.93 25.91
C ALA A 4 -11.63 5.97 24.75
N TYR A 5 -11.16 6.32 23.56
CA TYR A 5 -11.91 6.05 22.33
C TYR A 5 -11.91 4.53 22.12
N GLY A 6 -13.04 3.91 22.46
CA GLY A 6 -13.28 2.48 22.41
C GLY A 6 -13.14 1.84 21.03
N SER A 7 -13.25 0.51 21.01
CA SER A 7 -13.11 -0.41 19.88
C SER A 7 -13.91 0.02 18.63
N SER A 8 -13.29 0.82 17.76
CA SER A 8 -13.92 1.32 16.53
C SER A 8 -13.41 0.61 15.27
N PHE A 9 -12.72 -0.53 15.43
CA PHE A 9 -12.19 -1.33 14.33
C PHE A 9 -12.83 -2.71 14.39
N LYS A 10 -13.62 -3.04 13.37
CA LYS A 10 -14.03 -4.43 13.13
C LYS A 10 -13.16 -4.98 12.02
N PHE A 11 -12.34 -5.97 12.37
CA PHE A 11 -11.77 -6.87 11.38
C PHE A 11 -12.92 -7.76 10.91
N TYR A 12 -13.30 -7.67 9.64
CA TYR A 12 -14.26 -8.61 9.07
C TYR A 12 -13.50 -9.94 8.82
N SER A 13 -13.57 -10.83 9.81
CA SER A 13 -12.97 -12.18 9.83
C SER A 13 -14.09 -13.22 9.89
N LEU A 14 -13.87 -14.40 9.29
CA LEU A 14 -14.84 -15.49 9.12
C LEU A 14 -14.85 -16.51 10.26
N GLY A 15 -14.65 -16.07 11.50
CA GLY A 15 -14.91 -16.95 12.63
C GLY A 15 -16.41 -17.07 12.91
N THR A 16 -16.86 -18.19 13.48
CA THR A 16 -18.04 -18.14 14.37
C THR A 16 -17.84 -17.03 15.41
N ASP A 17 -18.89 -16.55 16.07
CA ASP A 17 -18.74 -15.55 17.15
C ASP A 17 -17.68 -15.98 18.18
N GLU A 18 -17.53 -17.28 18.42
CA GLU A 18 -16.44 -17.88 19.21
C GLU A 18 -15.05 -17.73 18.57
N GLN A 19 -14.87 -18.03 17.29
CA GLN A 19 -13.58 -17.89 16.61
C GLN A 19 -13.17 -16.42 16.42
N ILE A 20 -14.14 -15.52 16.24
CA ILE A 20 -13.91 -14.07 16.23
C ILE A 20 -13.52 -13.62 17.64
N HIS A 21 -14.22 -14.08 18.67
CA HIS A 21 -13.87 -13.79 20.06
C HIS A 21 -12.49 -14.35 20.44
N GLU A 22 -12.13 -15.57 20.01
CA GLU A 22 -10.79 -16.15 20.20
C GLU A 22 -9.71 -15.36 19.45
N PHE A 23 -9.99 -14.89 18.23
CA PHE A 23 -9.09 -14.04 17.48
C PHE A 23 -8.93 -12.66 18.11
N GLU A 24 -10.02 -12.07 18.62
CA GLU A 24 -10.01 -10.80 19.36
C GLU A 24 -9.24 -10.94 20.68
N LEU A 25 -9.47 -12.00 21.47
CA LEU A 25 -8.70 -12.33 22.67
C LEU A 25 -7.22 -12.60 22.36
N TYR A 26 -6.94 -13.28 21.24
CA TYR A 26 -5.58 -13.50 20.75
C TYR A 26 -4.89 -12.17 20.44
N LEU A 27 -5.57 -11.29 19.69
CA LEU A 27 -5.09 -9.95 19.37
C LEU A 27 -4.91 -9.11 20.63
N GLU A 28 -5.87 -9.09 21.56
CA GLU A 28 -5.79 -8.35 22.83
C GLU A 28 -4.65 -8.84 23.73
N SER A 29 -4.43 -10.16 23.80
CA SER A 29 -3.33 -10.76 24.55
C SER A 29 -1.95 -10.38 23.99
N LYS A 30 -1.87 -10.08 22.68
CA LYS A 30 -0.66 -9.64 21.97
C LYS A 30 -0.57 -8.11 21.84
N ALA A 31 -1.69 -7.40 21.86
CA ALA A 31 -1.83 -5.95 21.71
C ALA A 31 -1.40 -5.17 22.96
N LYS A 32 -1.17 -5.84 24.10
CA LYS A 32 -0.46 -5.22 25.24
C LYS A 32 0.92 -4.65 24.87
N LYS A 33 1.46 -4.94 23.68
CA LYS A 33 2.68 -4.33 23.13
C LYS A 33 2.48 -3.43 21.90
N ALA A 34 1.28 -3.30 21.33
CA ALA A 34 1.05 -2.53 20.11
C ALA A 34 -0.25 -1.72 20.24
N GLN A 35 -0.15 -0.51 20.81
CA GLN A 35 -1.25 0.44 20.88
C GLN A 35 -1.34 1.24 19.57
N GLY A 36 -2.44 1.08 18.82
CA GLY A 36 -2.83 2.01 17.75
C GLY A 36 -3.51 1.35 16.54
N PRO A 37 -4.43 2.05 15.85
CA PRO A 37 -5.17 1.48 14.72
C PRO A 37 -4.35 1.51 13.43
N PHE A 38 -3.69 0.40 13.13
CA PHE A 38 -2.84 0.27 11.95
C PHE A 38 -3.46 -0.71 10.94
N LEU A 39 -4.21 -0.22 9.96
CA LEU A 39 -4.54 -1.00 8.76
C LEU A 39 -4.36 -0.25 7.43
N GLN A 40 -3.15 -0.42 6.88
CA GLN A 40 -2.90 -1.10 5.60
C GLN A 40 -2.75 -0.38 4.25
N ALA A 41 -3.38 0.76 3.98
CA ALA A 41 -2.96 1.60 2.83
C ALA A 41 -1.94 2.68 3.25
N PHE A 42 -1.63 2.71 4.54
CA PHE A 42 -1.54 3.94 5.29
C PHE A 42 -0.36 4.04 6.22
N ALA A 43 0.67 3.16 6.15
CA ALA A 43 1.85 3.40 7.00
C ALA A 43 2.31 4.86 6.83
N ASN A 44 2.31 5.33 5.59
CA ASN A 44 2.77 6.66 5.23
C ASN A 44 1.72 7.78 5.28
N VAL A 45 0.46 7.52 4.94
CA VAL A 45 -0.58 8.55 4.77
C VAL A 45 -1.83 8.24 5.56
N ASP A 46 -2.69 9.22 5.76
CA ASP A 46 -4.06 9.06 6.23
C ASP A 46 -4.97 9.95 5.37
N VAL A 47 -6.07 9.36 4.89
CA VAL A 47 -7.07 10.06 4.08
C VAL A 47 -8.48 9.87 4.61
N LEU A 48 -8.63 9.24 5.79
CA LEU A 48 -9.95 8.95 6.35
C LEU A 48 -10.73 10.24 6.67
N ASP A 49 -10.04 11.36 6.87
CA ASP A 49 -10.64 12.68 7.09
C ASP A 49 -11.35 13.26 5.84
N ILE A 50 -11.05 12.75 4.64
CA ILE A 50 -11.66 13.21 3.38
C ILE A 50 -12.33 12.11 2.55
N ALA A 51 -12.26 10.86 3.01
CA ALA A 51 -12.87 9.72 2.35
C ALA A 51 -14.03 9.19 3.18
N ASP A 52 -15.13 8.80 2.53
CA ASP A 52 -16.21 8.07 3.17
C ASP A 52 -15.84 6.58 3.37
N ILE A 53 -15.06 6.05 2.43
CA ILE A 53 -14.63 4.65 2.39
C ILE A 53 -13.17 4.62 1.94
N VAL A 54 -12.38 3.78 2.59
CA VAL A 54 -11.06 3.42 2.13
C VAL A 54 -11.01 1.93 1.84
N VAL A 55 -10.61 1.58 0.63
CA VAL A 55 -10.41 0.19 0.21
C VAL A 55 -8.93 -0.06 0.04
N THR A 56 -8.44 -1.17 0.60
CA THR A 56 -7.02 -1.51 0.56
C THR A 56 -6.81 -2.94 0.08
N SER A 57 -5.80 -3.14 -0.78
CA SER A 57 -5.28 -4.48 -1.07
C SER A 57 -4.26 -4.89 0.00
N LEU A 58 -4.63 -5.85 0.84
CA LEU A 58 -3.78 -6.39 1.89
C LEU A 58 -2.69 -7.31 1.32
N THR A 59 -2.92 -7.87 0.12
CA THR A 59 -1.95 -8.63 -0.68
C THR A 59 -0.58 -7.98 -0.81
N LYS A 60 -0.53 -6.64 -0.77
CA LYS A 60 0.65 -5.83 -1.12
C LYS A 60 1.60 -5.72 0.06
N SER A 61 1.99 -4.50 0.45
CA SER A 61 2.98 -4.28 1.49
C SER A 61 2.61 -4.83 2.86
N PHE A 62 1.31 -4.92 3.20
CA PHE A 62 0.93 -5.49 4.49
C PHE A 62 1.19 -6.98 4.57
N ASN A 63 0.69 -7.75 3.60
CA ASN A 63 1.08 -9.15 3.49
C ASN A 63 2.59 -9.25 3.26
N GLY A 64 3.13 -8.61 2.21
CA GLY A 64 4.58 -8.47 2.00
C GLY A 64 5.31 -9.72 1.52
N TYR A 65 4.75 -10.91 1.73
CA TYR A 65 5.37 -12.17 1.36
C TYR A 65 4.89 -12.72 0.01
N ALA A 66 3.88 -12.10 -0.59
CA ALA A 66 3.33 -12.47 -1.90
C ALA A 66 2.83 -13.92 -2.00
N ASP A 67 2.40 -14.47 -0.86
CA ASP A 67 1.94 -15.84 -0.65
C ASP A 67 0.40 -15.97 -0.60
N LEU A 68 -0.33 -14.87 -0.42
CA LEU A 68 -1.79 -14.86 -0.35
C LEU A 68 -2.42 -13.56 -0.84
N LEU A 69 -3.74 -13.59 -1.06
CA LEU A 69 -4.53 -12.44 -1.49
C LEU A 69 -5.56 -12.06 -0.43
N ALA A 70 -5.66 -10.76 -0.12
CA ALA A 70 -6.68 -10.25 0.78
C ALA A 70 -6.98 -8.77 0.51
N GLY A 71 -8.15 -8.31 0.95
CA GLY A 71 -8.62 -6.93 0.84
C GLY A 71 -9.23 -6.45 2.15
N SER A 72 -9.25 -5.14 2.37
CA SER A 72 -10.00 -4.51 3.46
C SER A 72 -10.81 -3.33 2.98
N VAL A 73 -11.88 -3.04 3.73
CA VAL A 73 -12.71 -1.86 3.60
C VAL A 73 -12.80 -1.21 4.97
N VAL A 74 -12.47 0.08 5.05
CA VAL A 74 -12.61 0.91 6.24
C VAL A 74 -13.63 1.99 5.94
N LEU A 75 -14.69 2.06 6.74
CA LEU A 75 -15.71 3.10 6.64
C LEU A 75 -15.35 4.25 7.58
N ASN A 76 -15.46 5.48 7.11
CA ASN A 76 -15.23 6.66 7.94
C ASN A 76 -16.42 6.87 8.89
N PRO A 77 -16.22 6.76 10.23
CA PRO A 77 -17.30 6.94 11.19
C PRO A 77 -17.87 8.36 11.23
N ASN A 78 -17.09 9.36 10.78
CA ASN A 78 -17.51 10.76 10.71
C ASN A 78 -18.27 11.10 9.42
N SER A 79 -18.35 10.15 8.47
CA SER A 79 -19.12 10.35 7.23
C SER A 79 -20.61 10.35 7.52
N ARG A 80 -21.35 11.29 6.90
CA ARG A 80 -22.82 11.29 6.86
C ARG A 80 -23.41 10.00 6.26
N TYR A 81 -22.62 9.25 5.49
CA TYR A 81 -23.02 8.01 4.84
C TYR A 81 -22.67 6.76 5.66
N TYR A 82 -21.96 6.90 6.79
CA TYR A 82 -21.44 5.77 7.56
C TYR A 82 -22.50 4.71 7.88
N THR A 83 -23.65 5.12 8.44
CA THR A 83 -24.73 4.20 8.80
C THR A 83 -25.27 3.45 7.58
N SER A 84 -25.58 4.16 6.49
CA SER A 84 -26.09 3.54 5.26
C SER A 84 -25.08 2.58 4.63
N LEU A 85 -23.80 2.94 4.62
CA LEU A 85 -22.73 2.11 4.06
C LEU A 85 -22.50 0.87 4.91
N LYS A 86 -22.50 1.01 6.25
CA LYS A 86 -22.35 -0.10 7.19
C LYS A 86 -23.49 -1.10 7.09
N THR A 87 -24.74 -0.61 7.02
CA THR A 87 -25.92 -1.46 6.82
C THR A 87 -25.83 -2.18 5.48
N SER A 88 -25.60 -1.44 4.38
CA SER A 88 -25.50 -2.04 3.05
C SER A 88 -24.38 -3.08 2.96
N LEU A 89 -23.22 -2.82 3.58
CA LEU A 89 -22.11 -3.78 3.60
C LEU A 89 -22.48 -5.03 4.42
N GLY A 90 -23.12 -4.87 5.58
CA GLY A 90 -23.57 -5.99 6.41
C GLY A 90 -24.65 -6.85 5.74
N ASP A 91 -25.54 -6.24 4.96
CA ASP A 91 -26.64 -6.94 4.29
C ASP A 91 -26.22 -7.66 3.01
N SER A 92 -25.20 -7.14 2.30
CA SER A 92 -24.85 -7.61 0.94
C SER A 92 -23.53 -8.38 0.86
N TYR A 93 -22.63 -8.23 1.83
CA TYR A 93 -21.30 -8.83 1.77
C TYR A 93 -21.15 -9.97 2.77
N THR A 94 -20.83 -11.14 2.24
CA THR A 94 -20.26 -12.25 3.03
C THR A 94 -18.77 -12.27 2.75
N SER A 95 -17.95 -12.30 3.80
CA SER A 95 -16.51 -12.48 3.63
C SER A 95 -16.24 -13.88 3.09
N ASP A 96 -15.28 -14.00 2.16
CA ASP A 96 -14.80 -15.28 1.63
C ASP A 96 -13.29 -15.46 1.91
N LEU A 97 -12.74 -14.68 2.84
CA LEU A 97 -11.33 -14.81 3.25
C LEU A 97 -11.08 -16.16 3.94
N TYR A 98 -10.33 -17.03 3.27
CA TYR A 98 -10.00 -18.34 3.79
C TYR A 98 -9.28 -18.25 5.16
N VAL A 99 -9.67 -19.12 6.11
CA VAL A 99 -9.18 -19.06 7.50
C VAL A 99 -7.66 -19.14 7.60
N ASN A 100 -7.02 -19.98 6.78
CA ASN A 100 -5.56 -20.09 6.80
C ASN A 100 -4.89 -18.85 6.19
N ASP A 101 -5.52 -18.22 5.20
CA ASP A 101 -5.04 -16.94 4.66
C ASP A 101 -5.16 -15.83 5.71
N ALA A 102 -6.24 -15.82 6.50
CA ALA A 102 -6.40 -14.86 7.60
C ALA A 102 -5.32 -15.04 8.69
N ILE A 103 -5.04 -16.28 9.09
CA ILE A 103 -3.97 -16.60 10.05
C ILE A 103 -2.61 -16.16 9.49
N GLN A 104 -2.29 -16.54 8.25
CA GLN A 104 -1.02 -16.20 7.63
C GLN A 104 -0.87 -14.69 7.43
N LEU A 105 -1.91 -13.98 7.03
CA LEU A 105 -1.94 -12.53 6.91
C LEU A 105 -1.66 -11.84 8.26
N ALA A 106 -2.21 -12.37 9.36
CA ALA A 106 -1.95 -11.86 10.71
C ALA A 106 -0.52 -12.16 11.20
N ILE A 107 0.14 -13.20 10.69
CA ILE A 107 1.56 -13.48 10.96
C ILE A 107 2.42 -12.51 10.15
N ASN A 108 2.15 -12.41 8.85
CA ASN A 108 2.88 -11.61 7.87
C ASN A 108 2.80 -10.09 8.14
N SER A 109 1.75 -9.65 8.85
CA SER A 109 1.58 -8.25 9.23
C SER A 109 2.51 -7.75 10.33
N ARG A 110 3.13 -8.64 11.11
CA ARG A 110 3.84 -8.29 12.34
C ARG A 110 5.07 -7.43 12.12
N ASP A 111 5.71 -7.59 10.98
CA ASP A 111 6.89 -6.82 10.57
C ASP A 111 6.55 -5.73 9.54
N PHE A 112 5.26 -5.48 9.29
CA PHE A 112 4.79 -4.56 8.25
C PHE A 112 5.43 -3.17 8.36
N LEU A 113 5.44 -2.55 9.55
CA LEU A 113 5.98 -1.20 9.73
C LEU A 113 7.49 -1.14 9.49
N GLN A 114 8.23 -2.15 9.97
CA GLN A 114 9.65 -2.28 9.71
C GLN A 114 9.93 -2.42 8.21
N ARG A 115 9.19 -3.30 7.52
CA ARG A 115 9.31 -3.47 6.07
C ARG A 115 8.90 -2.21 5.31
N ALA A 116 7.83 -1.53 5.73
CA ALA A 116 7.40 -0.28 5.11
C ALA A 116 8.47 0.81 5.22
N ALA A 117 9.18 0.91 6.35
CA ALA A 117 10.28 1.85 6.53
C ALA A 117 11.47 1.51 5.60
N GLN A 118 11.81 0.23 5.49
CA GLN A 118 12.84 -0.23 4.56
C GLN A 118 12.45 0.05 3.10
N LEU A 119 11.19 -0.22 2.73
CA LEU A 119 10.68 0.04 1.39
C LEU A 119 10.72 1.53 1.05
N ASN A 120 10.31 2.40 1.98
CA ASN A 120 10.37 3.85 1.82
C ASN A 120 11.79 4.34 1.58
N SER A 121 12.72 3.94 2.46
CA SER A 121 14.13 4.38 2.39
C SER A 121 14.82 3.87 1.13
N THR A 122 14.55 2.62 0.74
CA THR A 122 15.12 2.02 -0.48
C THR A 122 14.62 2.72 -1.74
N ALA A 123 13.30 2.92 -1.86
CA ALA A 123 12.72 3.58 -3.04
C ALA A 123 13.18 5.04 -3.13
N GLU A 124 13.27 5.74 -1.99
CA GLU A 124 13.79 7.10 -1.93
C GLU A 124 15.25 7.18 -2.34
N TYR A 125 16.10 6.29 -1.82
CA TYR A 125 17.50 6.21 -2.20
C TYR A 125 17.67 5.97 -3.70
N LEU A 126 16.94 5.00 -4.28
CA LEU A 126 16.98 4.71 -5.71
C LEU A 126 16.48 5.89 -6.55
N ALA A 127 15.41 6.55 -6.12
CA ALA A 127 14.91 7.75 -6.79
C ALA A 127 15.94 8.88 -6.76
N ASP A 128 16.61 9.09 -5.63
CA ASP A 128 17.64 10.11 -5.49
C ASP A 128 18.90 9.78 -6.30
N TYR A 129 19.29 8.51 -6.33
CA TYR A 129 20.41 8.01 -7.13
C TYR A 129 20.17 8.12 -8.63
N LEU A 130 18.98 7.79 -9.13
CA LEU A 130 18.67 7.79 -10.57
C LEU A 130 18.37 9.18 -11.12
N HIS A 131 17.92 10.12 -10.29
CA HIS A 131 17.45 11.43 -10.75
C HIS A 131 18.51 12.25 -11.53
N PRO A 132 19.80 12.30 -11.15
CA PRO A 132 20.82 13.00 -11.92
C PRO A 132 20.98 12.47 -13.35
N PHE A 133 20.81 11.15 -13.55
CA PHE A 133 20.92 10.53 -14.88
C PHE A 133 19.79 10.95 -15.82
N ALA A 134 18.63 11.39 -15.30
CA ALA A 134 17.53 11.89 -16.12
C ALA A 134 17.83 13.25 -16.78
N SER A 135 18.89 13.94 -16.34
CA SER A 135 19.30 15.23 -16.93
C SER A 135 20.33 15.07 -18.05
N ASP A 136 20.86 13.86 -18.26
CA ASP A 136 21.81 13.57 -19.34
C ASP A 136 21.03 13.31 -20.65
N PRO A 137 21.17 14.17 -21.68
CA PRO A 137 20.48 13.99 -22.96
C PRO A 137 20.93 12.73 -23.73
N PHE A 138 22.08 12.15 -23.37
CA PHE A 138 22.59 10.90 -23.94
C PHE A 138 22.40 9.70 -23.00
N GLY A 139 21.81 9.94 -21.82
CA GLY A 139 21.53 8.91 -20.82
C GLY A 139 20.38 7.99 -21.23
N VAL A 140 20.40 6.78 -20.66
CA VAL A 140 19.35 5.77 -20.88
C VAL A 140 18.07 6.07 -20.09
N VAL A 141 18.20 6.83 -18.99
CA VAL A 141 17.08 7.25 -18.14
C VAL A 141 16.55 8.61 -18.64
N ASN A 142 15.30 8.66 -19.06
CA ASN A 142 14.66 9.88 -19.55
C ASN A 142 13.93 10.64 -18.45
N ALA A 143 13.38 9.95 -17.45
CA ALA A 143 12.67 10.56 -16.34
C ALA A 143 12.62 9.62 -15.14
N VAL A 144 12.55 10.21 -13.94
CA VAL A 144 12.35 9.48 -12.68
C VAL A 144 11.18 10.12 -11.93
N HIS A 145 10.15 9.33 -11.64
CA HIS A 145 8.95 9.74 -10.95
C HIS A 145 8.88 9.06 -9.59
N TYR A 146 8.98 9.87 -8.54
CA TYR A 146 8.83 9.48 -7.14
C TYR A 146 8.16 10.63 -6.37
N PRO A 147 7.22 10.37 -5.43
CA PRO A 147 6.39 11.43 -4.88
C PRO A 147 7.17 12.58 -4.20
N LYS A 148 8.33 12.30 -3.59
CA LYS A 148 9.22 13.31 -2.98
C LYS A 148 9.61 14.44 -3.92
N LYS A 149 9.76 14.16 -5.22
CA LYS A 149 10.16 15.12 -6.27
C LYS A 149 9.01 15.52 -7.18
N SER A 150 7.78 15.10 -6.88
CA SER A 150 6.60 15.48 -7.65
C SER A 150 6.25 16.95 -7.43
N THR A 151 5.72 17.60 -8.47
CA THR A 151 5.13 18.96 -8.36
C THR A 151 3.95 19.00 -7.38
N SER A 152 3.30 17.86 -7.14
CA SER A 152 2.19 17.72 -6.19
C SER A 152 2.60 17.26 -4.79
N VAL A 153 3.90 17.23 -4.45
CA VAL A 153 4.41 16.68 -3.18
C VAL A 153 3.75 17.29 -1.94
N GLN A 154 3.38 18.57 -1.97
CA GLN A 154 2.72 19.22 -0.84
C GLN A 154 1.34 18.60 -0.51
N ARG A 155 0.61 18.14 -1.53
CA ARG A 155 -0.66 17.42 -1.32
C ARG A 155 -0.43 16.07 -0.67
N TYR A 156 0.67 15.39 -1.01
CA TYR A 156 1.07 14.14 -0.36
C TYR A 156 1.45 14.40 1.10
N LYS A 157 2.32 15.39 1.36
CA LYS A 157 2.77 15.76 2.71
C LYS A 157 1.62 16.15 3.64
N ALA A 158 0.62 16.87 3.13
CA ALA A 158 -0.58 17.24 3.90
C ALA A 158 -1.40 16.02 4.37
N ARG A 159 -1.15 14.84 3.77
CA ARG A 159 -1.79 13.56 4.14
C ARG A 159 -0.85 12.61 4.84
N MET A 160 0.42 12.96 5.04
CA MET A 160 1.35 12.07 5.73
C MET A 160 0.92 11.90 7.18
N ARG A 161 1.05 10.66 7.68
CA ARG A 161 0.84 10.41 9.11
C ARG A 161 1.88 11.16 9.93
N GLN A 162 1.56 11.36 11.20
CA GLN A 162 2.57 11.76 12.17
C GLN A 162 3.50 10.60 12.45
N ALA A 163 4.79 10.89 12.66
CA ALA A 163 5.73 9.89 13.11
C ALA A 163 5.34 9.39 14.50
N THR A 164 5.61 8.11 14.75
CA THR A 164 5.48 7.46 16.05
C THR A 164 6.85 6.92 16.46
N ASP A 165 6.98 6.47 17.71
CA ASP A 165 8.23 5.85 18.20
C ASP A 165 8.67 4.65 17.34
N ASP A 166 7.70 3.93 16.76
CA ASP A 166 7.93 2.71 15.98
C ASP A 166 8.05 2.97 14.46
N PHE A 167 7.67 4.15 13.96
CA PHE A 167 7.55 4.36 12.51
C PHE A 167 7.60 5.83 12.08
N THR A 168 8.43 6.09 11.06
CA THR A 168 8.46 7.37 10.33
C THR A 168 7.88 7.21 8.93
N PRO A 169 6.77 7.91 8.61
CA PRO A 169 6.19 7.97 7.28
C PRO A 169 7.15 8.42 6.18
N GLY A 170 7.12 7.73 5.04
CA GLY A 170 7.86 8.06 3.82
C GLY A 170 6.95 8.19 2.60
N TYR A 171 7.50 8.08 1.39
CA TYR A 171 6.75 8.29 0.14
C TYR A 171 6.31 7.00 -0.56
N GLY A 172 6.45 5.85 0.12
CA GLY A 172 6.08 4.54 -0.40
C GLY A 172 7.20 3.84 -1.15
N CYS A 173 6.86 2.70 -1.74
CA CYS A 173 7.82 1.79 -2.37
C CYS A 173 7.88 1.89 -3.90
N ILE A 174 6.96 2.65 -4.51
CA ILE A 174 6.79 2.65 -5.97
C ILE A 174 7.68 3.70 -6.60
N LEU A 175 8.54 3.24 -7.51
CA LEU A 175 9.42 4.06 -8.32
C LEU A 175 9.07 3.84 -9.79
N THR A 176 8.88 4.94 -10.52
CA THR A 176 8.67 4.85 -11.96
C THR A 176 9.84 5.50 -12.68
N VAL A 177 10.54 4.72 -13.49
CA VAL A 177 11.66 5.17 -14.32
C VAL A 177 11.22 5.07 -15.76
N GLU A 178 11.37 6.14 -16.50
CA GLU A 178 11.21 6.09 -17.94
C GLU A 178 12.56 5.87 -18.59
N SER A 179 12.65 4.81 -19.40
CA SER A 179 13.93 4.35 -19.93
C SER A 179 13.75 3.50 -21.20
N ALA A 180 14.84 3.30 -21.95
CA ALA A 180 14.87 2.34 -23.06
C ALA A 180 14.61 0.90 -22.58
N SER A 181 14.10 0.02 -23.45
CA SER A 181 13.83 -1.39 -23.13
C SER A 181 15.07 -2.13 -22.60
N VAL A 182 16.24 -1.78 -23.12
CA VAL A 182 17.54 -2.33 -22.71
C VAL A 182 17.76 -2.19 -21.19
N PHE A 183 17.32 -1.09 -20.57
CA PHE A 183 17.40 -0.93 -19.12
C PHE A 183 16.58 -1.99 -18.40
N PHE A 184 15.32 -2.21 -18.82
CA PHE A 184 14.47 -3.23 -18.22
C PHE A 184 15.04 -4.64 -18.40
N ASP A 185 15.55 -4.95 -19.60
CA ASP A 185 16.09 -6.26 -19.93
C ASP A 185 17.35 -6.59 -19.12
N ASN A 186 18.12 -5.57 -18.71
CA ASN A 186 19.33 -5.72 -17.90
C ASN A 186 19.12 -5.57 -16.38
N LEU A 187 17.90 -5.26 -15.94
CA LEU A 187 17.59 -5.19 -14.50
C LEU A 187 17.53 -6.61 -13.90
N ASP A 188 18.51 -6.95 -13.08
CA ASP A 188 18.56 -8.20 -12.31
C ASP A 188 17.65 -8.16 -11.06
N VAL A 189 16.35 -8.07 -11.32
CA VAL A 189 15.27 -8.10 -10.31
C VAL A 189 14.14 -8.99 -10.82
N ARG A 190 13.23 -9.37 -9.93
CA ARG A 190 12.08 -10.21 -10.33
C ARG A 190 11.16 -9.41 -11.24
N LYS A 191 10.66 -10.04 -12.31
CA LYS A 191 9.77 -9.40 -13.28
C LYS A 191 8.33 -9.82 -13.01
N GLY A 192 7.42 -8.86 -12.84
CA GLY A 192 6.02 -9.20 -12.65
C GLY A 192 5.11 -8.03 -12.27
N PRO A 193 3.78 -8.20 -12.40
CA PRO A 193 2.81 -7.12 -12.23
C PRO A 193 2.50 -6.76 -10.77
N SER A 194 3.00 -7.54 -9.79
CA SER A 194 2.76 -7.28 -8.37
C SER A 194 3.67 -6.18 -7.81
N LEU A 195 3.45 -5.79 -6.56
CA LEU A 195 4.18 -4.74 -5.85
C LEU A 195 4.11 -4.95 -4.33
N GLY A 196 5.00 -4.29 -3.60
CA GLY A 196 4.98 -4.28 -2.13
C GLY A 196 5.45 -5.58 -1.48
N ALA A 197 6.07 -6.49 -2.23
CA ALA A 197 6.69 -7.68 -1.67
C ALA A 197 8.02 -7.34 -0.97
N HIS A 198 8.55 -8.30 -0.21
CA HIS A 198 9.89 -8.28 0.39
C HIS A 198 11.03 -8.39 -0.64
N ILE A 199 10.70 -8.63 -1.90
CA ILE A 199 11.61 -8.67 -3.05
C ILE A 199 11.31 -7.53 -4.02
N THR A 200 12.35 -6.98 -4.66
CA THR A 200 12.19 -5.97 -5.72
C THR A 200 11.56 -6.61 -6.96
N LEU A 201 10.48 -6.00 -7.41
CA LEU A 201 9.77 -6.35 -8.64
C LEU A 201 9.88 -5.21 -9.63
N ALA A 202 10.00 -5.52 -10.92
CA ALA A 202 9.91 -4.52 -11.99
C ALA A 202 8.99 -5.00 -13.11
N GLN A 203 8.29 -4.07 -13.76
CA GLN A 203 7.44 -4.34 -14.92
C GLN A 203 7.44 -3.17 -15.92
N PRO A 204 7.36 -3.44 -17.24
CA PRO A 204 7.09 -2.42 -18.24
C PRO A 204 5.58 -2.10 -18.19
N TYR A 205 5.22 -1.13 -17.33
CA TYR A 205 3.84 -0.95 -16.86
C TYR A 205 2.83 -0.76 -17.99
N VAL A 206 3.12 0.12 -18.95
CA VAL A 206 2.18 0.39 -20.06
C VAL A 206 2.09 -0.82 -21.01
N GLN A 207 3.21 -1.55 -21.21
CA GLN A 207 3.24 -2.73 -22.06
C GLN A 207 2.42 -3.90 -21.47
N MET A 208 2.45 -4.07 -20.15
CA MET A 208 1.77 -5.20 -19.48
C MET A 208 0.35 -4.85 -19.00
N VAL A 209 0.18 -3.73 -18.30
CA VAL A 209 -1.09 -3.40 -17.61
C VAL A 209 -2.05 -2.66 -18.53
N LEU A 210 -1.53 -1.78 -19.39
CA LEU A 210 -2.33 -0.93 -20.29
C LEU A 210 -2.16 -1.32 -21.76
N GLN A 211 -1.83 -2.59 -22.03
CA GLN A 211 -1.53 -3.08 -23.38
C GLN A 211 -2.62 -2.74 -24.40
N LYS A 212 -3.89 -2.83 -24.00
CA LYS A 212 -5.06 -2.57 -24.86
C LYS A 212 -5.47 -1.08 -24.86
N GLN A 213 -4.90 -0.26 -23.98
CA GLN A 213 -5.27 1.15 -23.77
C GLN A 213 -4.10 2.12 -23.97
N LYS A 214 -3.08 1.76 -24.77
CA LYS A 214 -1.87 2.56 -24.99
C LYS A 214 -2.15 4.00 -25.45
N LYS A 215 -3.10 4.21 -26.38
CA LYS A 215 -3.49 5.56 -26.83
C LYS A 215 -4.06 6.42 -25.69
N TRP A 216 -4.88 5.82 -24.83
CA TRP A 216 -5.43 6.49 -23.65
C TRP A 216 -4.34 6.74 -22.60
N ALA A 217 -3.42 5.79 -22.41
CA ALA A 217 -2.29 5.96 -21.50
C ALA A 217 -1.42 7.16 -21.94
N ALA A 218 -1.10 7.23 -23.23
CA ALA A 218 -0.33 8.32 -23.82
C ALA A 218 -1.01 9.69 -23.65
N SER A 219 -2.35 9.77 -23.78
CA SER A 219 -3.09 11.03 -23.56
C SER A 219 -3.04 11.53 -22.12
N HIS A 220 -2.61 10.70 -21.17
CA HIS A 220 -2.40 11.04 -19.75
C HIS A 220 -0.90 11.08 -19.38
N GLY A 221 -0.01 11.13 -20.37
CA GLY A 221 1.44 11.23 -20.16
C GLY A 221 2.12 9.91 -19.76
N LEU A 222 1.43 8.77 -19.84
CA LEU A 222 2.03 7.46 -19.60
C LEU A 222 2.69 6.94 -20.88
N ARG A 223 4.01 6.99 -20.92
CA ARG A 223 4.81 6.51 -22.07
C ARG A 223 5.02 4.99 -22.01
N GLU A 224 5.14 4.38 -23.19
CA GLU A 224 5.39 2.95 -23.37
C GLU A 224 6.75 2.48 -22.81
N THR A 225 7.67 3.42 -22.60
CA THR A 225 9.02 3.29 -22.03
C THR A 225 9.04 3.28 -20.50
N ILE A 226 7.88 3.39 -19.85
CA ILE A 226 7.80 3.36 -18.39
C ILE A 226 8.09 1.95 -17.85
N VAL A 227 9.11 1.88 -17.01
CA VAL A 227 9.39 0.77 -16.10
C VAL A 227 8.94 1.17 -14.70
N ARG A 228 8.09 0.35 -14.08
CA ARG A 228 7.66 0.54 -12.69
C ARG A 228 8.28 -0.53 -11.82
N SER A 229 8.89 -0.08 -10.73
CA SER A 229 9.42 -0.91 -9.64
C SER A 229 8.67 -0.64 -8.34
#